data_AF-A8X8S3-F1
#
_entry.id   AF-A8X8S3-F1
#
_cell.length_a   1.000
_cell.length_b   1.000
_cell.length_c   1.000
_cell.angle_alpha   90.00
_cell.angle_beta   90.00
_cell.angle_gamma   90.00
#
_symmetry.space_group_name_H-M   'P 1'
#
loop_
_entity.id
_entity.type
_entity.pdbx_description
1 polymer ?
#
loop_
_entity_poly.entity_id
_entity_poly.type
_entity_poly.pdbx_seq_one_letter_code
_entity_poly.pdbx_strand_id
1 'polypeptide(L)'
;MKFLLFLALLHFVSSLPTVAPKDHFEPWNFFEKVPVEQVIDPDYNIPAVQDAPEIPMEERDSATHAYSVDIAFHTTVSDMDCLRDHGYKSVFVRALNPSGNTYFDREALNTINNAYDAGLGSEIYITPNINSTRSGGDQISLVYQNLHDNGINVRSIWIQVTSPSNWEAPMPVRIEFIHDMIQRAQVLGLAVGIYTSFYDWLEITGGFNNFSSQVFLWYWHVLGIGADGETIPTLEDFRPFGPWKQGTIKQFGQVEKLCGMIVNRNVYGILNQQKSKIIHIPSGNSHIEKEMIRVGGIGL
;
A
#
# COMPACT_ATOMS: atom_id res chain seq x y z
N MET A 1 -70.69 27.05 7.52
CA MET A 1 -69.31 26.81 7.97
C MET A 1 -68.60 25.95 6.93
N LYS A 2 -67.72 26.57 6.14
CA LYS A 2 -66.62 26.02 5.29
C LYS A 2 -66.48 26.89 4.03
N PHE A 3 -65.55 27.82 4.12
CA PHE A 3 -64.89 28.47 2.98
C PHE A 3 -64.20 27.40 2.14
N LEU A 4 -64.26 27.50 0.82
CA LEU A 4 -63.21 26.94 -0.04
C LEU A 4 -62.91 27.90 -1.19
N LEU A 5 -61.71 28.45 -1.09
CA LEU A 5 -61.03 29.33 -2.03
C LEU A 5 -60.68 28.57 -3.32
N PHE A 6 -60.74 29.30 -4.43
CA PHE A 6 -60.09 28.98 -5.69
C PHE A 6 -58.56 28.87 -5.51
N LEU A 7 -57.94 27.82 -6.07
CA LEU A 7 -56.54 27.89 -6.50
C LEU A 7 -56.41 27.25 -7.89
N ALA A 8 -56.05 28.08 -8.87
CA ALA A 8 -55.70 27.67 -10.21
C ALA A 8 -54.30 27.04 -10.20
N LEU A 9 -54.15 25.83 -10.73
CA LEU A 9 -52.84 25.23 -11.00
C LEU A 9 -52.24 25.90 -12.25
N LEU A 10 -51.17 26.67 -12.06
CA LEU A 10 -50.25 27.03 -13.14
C LEU A 10 -49.20 25.92 -13.29
N HIS A 11 -49.17 25.29 -14.46
CA HIS A 11 -48.06 24.44 -14.87
C HIS A 11 -46.83 25.31 -15.19
N PHE A 12 -45.78 25.22 -14.36
CA PHE A 12 -44.46 25.70 -14.73
C PHE A 12 -43.78 24.64 -15.61
N VAL A 13 -43.67 24.93 -16.91
CA VAL A 13 -42.73 24.27 -17.81
C VAL A 13 -41.44 25.08 -17.74
N SER A 14 -40.44 24.60 -17.01
CA SER A 14 -39.09 25.18 -17.07
C SER A 14 -38.39 24.66 -18.33
N SER A 15 -38.30 25.51 -19.35
CA SER A 15 -37.42 25.31 -20.51
C SER A 15 -35.96 25.37 -20.06
N LEU A 16 -35.24 24.25 -20.15
CA LEU A 16 -33.78 24.22 -20.03
C LEU A 16 -33.15 24.95 -21.25
N PRO A 17 -32.15 25.82 -21.07
CA PRO A 17 -31.43 26.39 -22.20
C PRO A 17 -30.55 25.31 -22.84
N THR A 18 -30.78 25.06 -24.13
CA THR A 18 -29.96 24.21 -24.98
C THR A 18 -28.63 24.90 -25.28
N VAL A 19 -27.52 24.37 -24.77
CA VAL A 19 -26.17 24.76 -25.21
C VAL A 19 -25.81 23.90 -26.41
N ALA A 20 -25.56 24.55 -27.55
CA ALA A 20 -25.12 23.91 -28.79
C ALA A 20 -23.69 23.34 -28.65
N PRO A 21 -23.35 22.21 -29.31
CA PRO A 21 -22.01 21.66 -29.26
C PRO A 21 -21.08 22.52 -30.12
N LYS A 22 -19.98 23.02 -29.54
CA LYS A 22 -18.88 23.60 -30.29
C LYS A 22 -17.78 22.55 -30.43
N ASP A 23 -17.78 21.92 -31.59
CA ASP A 23 -16.61 21.22 -32.13
C ASP A 23 -15.51 22.25 -32.38
N HIS A 24 -14.43 22.20 -31.59
CA HIS A 24 -13.12 22.66 -32.01
C HIS A 24 -12.06 21.83 -31.28
N PHE A 25 -11.43 20.96 -32.05
CA PHE A 25 -10.29 20.14 -31.68
C PHE A 25 -9.02 21.00 -31.84
N GLU A 26 -8.33 21.31 -30.74
CA GLU A 26 -6.96 21.80 -30.76
C GLU A 26 -6.07 20.96 -29.84
N PRO A 27 -4.80 20.70 -30.22
CA PRO A 27 -3.98 19.65 -29.62
C PRO A 27 -3.19 20.21 -28.43
N TRP A 28 -3.45 19.68 -27.24
CA TRP A 28 -2.73 20.07 -26.03
C TRP A 28 -1.34 19.39 -25.96
N ASN A 29 -0.35 20.09 -26.52
CA ASN A 29 1.02 20.06 -26.01
C ASN A 29 1.11 21.07 -24.85
N PHE A 30 0.90 20.61 -23.61
CA PHE A 30 1.38 21.29 -22.41
C PHE A 30 1.67 20.23 -21.34
N PHE A 31 2.93 19.78 -21.30
CA PHE A 31 3.49 19.16 -20.11
C PHE A 31 3.79 20.26 -19.11
N GLU A 32 2.80 20.66 -18.33
CA GLU A 32 3.06 21.40 -17.11
C GLU A 32 3.51 20.37 -16.07
N LYS A 33 4.82 20.34 -15.79
CA LYS A 33 5.37 19.63 -14.62
C LYS A 33 4.79 20.31 -13.38
N VAL A 34 3.69 19.78 -12.86
CA VAL A 34 3.26 20.11 -11.50
C VAL A 34 4.27 19.44 -10.56
N PRO A 35 5.07 20.19 -9.78
CA PRO A 35 5.85 19.59 -8.73
C PRO A 35 4.86 18.94 -7.76
N VAL A 36 5.07 17.68 -7.42
CA VAL A 36 4.36 17.05 -6.29
C VAL A 36 4.90 17.72 -5.04
N GLU A 37 4.35 18.88 -4.69
CA GLU A 37 4.56 19.50 -3.41
C GLU A 37 3.82 18.63 -2.40
N GLN A 38 4.59 17.93 -1.56
CA GLN A 38 4.02 17.25 -0.41
C GLN A 38 3.28 18.31 0.39
N VAL A 39 1.96 18.14 0.56
CA VAL A 39 1.17 18.99 1.46
C VAL A 39 1.63 18.66 2.86
N ILE A 40 2.70 19.33 3.29
CA ILE A 40 3.16 19.40 4.66
C ILE A 40 2.48 20.61 5.25
N ASP A 41 1.68 20.38 6.30
CA ASP A 41 1.07 21.41 7.11
C ASP A 41 2.14 22.43 7.56
N PRO A 42 2.04 23.72 7.21
CA PRO A 42 3.04 24.73 7.54
C PRO A 42 3.16 25.02 9.04
N ASP A 43 2.21 24.57 9.87
CA ASP A 43 2.24 24.76 11.33
C ASP A 43 2.78 23.53 12.10
N TYR A 44 3.13 22.45 11.42
CA TYR A 44 3.83 21.32 12.04
C TYR A 44 5.34 21.52 11.90
N ASN A 45 5.99 21.96 12.97
CA ASN A 45 7.44 22.05 13.07
C ASN A 45 8.02 20.62 13.06
N ILE A 46 8.16 20.02 11.88
CA ILE A 46 8.75 18.68 11.71
C ILE A 46 10.21 18.81 12.19
N PRO A 47 10.63 18.06 13.22
CA PRO A 47 12.04 17.97 13.58
C PRO A 47 12.84 17.63 12.31
N ALA A 48 14.02 18.23 12.13
CA ALA A 48 14.85 17.88 10.98
C ALA A 48 14.97 16.35 10.88
N VAL A 49 14.55 15.77 9.76
CA VAL A 49 14.52 14.32 9.56
C VAL A 49 15.93 13.76 9.80
N GLN A 50 16.07 12.95 10.84
CA GLN A 50 17.35 12.38 11.25
C GLN A 50 17.75 11.23 10.31
N ASP A 51 19.06 11.02 10.14
CA ASP A 51 19.56 9.86 9.44
C ASP A 51 19.25 8.57 10.24
N ALA A 52 18.81 7.54 9.52
CA ALA A 52 18.51 6.22 10.09
C ALA A 52 19.76 5.60 10.72
N PRO A 53 19.68 5.03 11.94
CA PRO A 53 20.78 4.26 12.51
C PRO A 53 21.24 3.13 11.60
N GLU A 54 22.55 2.97 11.41
CA GLU A 54 23.09 1.88 10.58
C GLU A 54 22.71 0.51 11.14
N ILE A 55 22.36 -0.42 10.26
CA ILE A 55 22.22 -1.84 10.63
C ILE A 55 23.63 -2.36 10.96
N PRO A 56 23.86 -2.92 12.17
CA PRO A 56 25.14 -3.50 12.54
C PRO A 56 25.59 -4.53 11.51
N MET A 57 26.89 -4.55 11.18
CA MET A 57 27.42 -5.40 10.11
C MET A 57 27.10 -6.89 10.30
N GLU A 58 27.09 -7.35 11.55
CA GLU A 58 26.74 -8.71 11.95
C GLU A 58 25.24 -9.05 11.73
N GLU A 59 24.37 -8.04 11.72
CA GLU A 59 22.94 -8.20 11.49
C GLU A 59 22.55 -8.13 10.00
N ARG A 60 23.41 -7.55 9.14
CA ARG A 60 23.13 -7.40 7.70
C ARG A 60 22.99 -8.73 6.96
N ASP A 61 23.67 -9.77 7.43
CA ASP A 61 23.62 -11.13 6.87
C ASP A 61 23.13 -12.15 7.89
N SER A 62 22.26 -11.70 8.81
CA SER A 62 21.59 -12.58 9.76
C SER A 62 20.92 -13.75 9.05
N ALA A 63 20.98 -14.94 9.67
CA ALA A 63 20.31 -16.15 9.17
C ALA A 63 18.84 -16.24 9.60
N THR A 64 18.41 -15.39 10.54
CA THR A 64 17.10 -15.50 11.19
C THR A 64 16.15 -14.35 10.85
N HIS A 65 16.68 -13.18 10.51
CA HIS A 65 15.88 -12.02 10.10
C HIS A 65 16.57 -11.17 9.03
N ALA A 66 15.79 -10.33 8.38
CA ALA A 66 16.26 -9.36 7.40
C ALA A 66 15.49 -8.04 7.52
N TYR A 67 16.07 -7.00 6.94
CA TYR A 67 15.55 -5.65 6.99
C TYR A 67 14.95 -5.23 5.64
N SER A 68 13.90 -4.42 5.71
CA SER A 68 13.30 -3.76 4.55
C SER A 68 12.91 -2.32 4.86
N VAL A 69 12.58 -1.58 3.80
CA VAL A 69 11.96 -0.27 3.89
C VAL A 69 10.64 -0.26 3.14
N ASP A 70 9.69 0.60 3.53
CA ASP A 70 8.51 0.88 2.73
C ASP A 70 8.60 2.24 1.99
N ILE A 71 8.18 2.22 0.72
CA ILE A 71 8.39 3.28 -0.26
C ILE A 71 7.08 3.55 -1.02
N ALA A 72 6.79 4.82 -1.24
CA ALA A 72 5.56 5.29 -1.89
C ALA A 72 5.82 6.32 -3.00
N PHE A 73 7.05 6.37 -3.51
CA PHE A 73 7.53 7.36 -4.48
C PHE A 73 8.53 6.74 -5.46
N HIS A 74 8.88 7.54 -6.47
CA HIS A 74 9.85 7.19 -7.52
C HIS A 74 11.24 6.95 -6.96
N THR A 75 11.95 5.96 -7.50
CA THR A 75 13.32 5.65 -7.06
C THR A 75 14.26 5.52 -8.26
N THR A 76 15.55 5.39 -7.96
CA THR A 76 16.60 5.07 -8.92
C THR A 76 17.27 3.75 -8.55
N VAL A 77 17.99 3.14 -9.49
CA VAL A 77 18.82 1.97 -9.20
C VAL A 77 19.88 2.29 -8.14
N SER A 78 20.45 3.51 -8.13
CA SER A 78 21.41 3.93 -7.11
C SER A 78 20.82 4.00 -5.70
N ASP A 79 19.54 4.36 -5.56
CA ASP A 79 18.86 4.33 -4.26
C ASP A 79 18.79 2.89 -3.75
N MET A 80 18.47 1.95 -4.63
CA MET A 80 18.36 0.51 -4.31
C MET A 80 19.71 -0.14 -4.04
N ASP A 81 20.75 0.22 -4.81
CA ASP A 81 22.13 -0.18 -4.54
C ASP A 81 22.57 0.29 -3.15
N CYS A 82 22.27 1.54 -2.80
CA CYS A 82 22.58 2.07 -1.47
C CYS A 82 21.84 1.28 -0.37
N LEU A 83 20.54 0.98 -0.54
CA LEU A 83 19.81 0.16 0.42
C LEU A 83 20.45 -1.22 0.60
N ARG A 84 20.84 -1.88 -0.50
CA ARG A 84 21.53 -3.18 -0.46
C ARG A 84 22.84 -3.07 0.33
N ASP A 85 23.65 -2.04 0.04
CA ASP A 85 24.95 -1.85 0.66
C ASP A 85 24.82 -1.53 2.16
N HIS A 86 23.71 -0.92 2.58
CA HIS A 86 23.33 -0.72 3.99
C HIS A 86 22.68 -1.94 4.65
N GLY A 87 22.57 -3.08 3.97
CA GLY A 87 22.14 -4.36 4.53
C GLY A 87 20.65 -4.69 4.38
N TYR A 88 19.88 -3.86 3.69
CA TYR A 88 18.48 -4.15 3.39
C TYR A 88 18.38 -5.24 2.32
N LYS A 89 17.37 -6.12 2.45
CA LYS A 89 17.16 -7.25 1.54
C LYS A 89 15.92 -7.12 0.69
N SER A 90 14.98 -6.23 1.05
CA SER A 90 13.77 -6.00 0.27
C SER A 90 13.18 -4.60 0.47
N VAL A 91 12.23 -4.25 -0.40
CA VAL A 91 11.40 -3.05 -0.30
C VAL A 91 9.92 -3.41 -0.32
N PHE A 92 9.10 -2.62 0.38
CA PHE A 92 7.64 -2.69 0.39
C PHE A 92 7.11 -1.50 -0.39
N VAL A 93 6.48 -1.75 -1.53
CA VAL A 93 6.16 -0.68 -2.49
C VAL A 93 4.66 -0.42 -2.52
N ARG A 94 4.25 0.85 -2.35
CA ARG A 94 2.83 1.22 -2.47
C ARG A 94 2.36 1.04 -3.91
N ALA A 95 1.30 0.28 -4.10
CA ALA A 95 0.70 0.02 -5.42
C ALA A 95 -0.71 0.59 -5.59
N LEU A 96 -1.34 1.08 -4.51
CA LEU A 96 -2.60 1.81 -4.56
C LEU A 96 -2.48 3.10 -3.75
N ASN A 97 -2.78 4.22 -4.40
CA ASN A 97 -2.86 5.51 -3.76
C ASN A 97 -4.31 5.78 -3.32
N PRO A 98 -4.58 6.27 -2.09
CA PRO A 98 -5.93 6.43 -1.58
C PRO A 98 -6.61 7.71 -2.09
N SER A 99 -5.88 8.62 -2.76
CA SER A 99 -6.39 9.94 -3.14
C SER A 99 -7.58 9.86 -4.10
N GLY A 100 -8.57 10.75 -3.89
CA GLY A 100 -9.78 10.80 -4.71
C GLY A 100 -10.52 9.45 -4.71
N ASN A 101 -10.72 8.88 -5.89
CA ASN A 101 -11.41 7.60 -6.06
C ASN A 101 -10.48 6.36 -6.02
N THR A 102 -9.26 6.52 -5.47
CA THR A 102 -8.12 5.61 -5.60
C THR A 102 -7.63 5.40 -7.03
N TYR A 103 -6.34 5.15 -7.16
CA TYR A 103 -5.73 4.78 -8.44
C TYR A 103 -4.50 3.89 -8.22
N PHE A 104 -4.15 3.12 -9.25
CA PHE A 104 -2.92 2.35 -9.29
C PHE A 104 -1.72 3.30 -9.23
N ASP A 105 -0.88 3.14 -8.21
CA ASP A 105 0.31 3.97 -8.02
C ASP A 105 1.39 3.53 -9.02
N ARG A 106 1.55 4.32 -10.10
CA ARG A 106 2.46 3.96 -11.20
C ARG A 106 3.93 3.92 -10.79
N GLU A 107 4.30 4.61 -9.71
CA GLU A 107 5.65 4.54 -9.17
C GLU A 107 6.01 3.13 -8.69
N ALA A 108 5.02 2.28 -8.40
CA ALA A 108 5.25 0.88 -8.08
C ALA A 108 6.06 0.16 -9.17
N LEU A 109 5.75 0.42 -10.45
CA LEU A 109 6.45 -0.24 -11.56
C LEU A 109 7.93 0.14 -11.60
N ASN A 110 8.24 1.44 -11.47
CA ASN A 110 9.61 1.92 -11.44
C ASN A 110 10.39 1.32 -10.26
N THR A 111 9.84 1.44 -9.06
CA THR A 111 10.51 1.00 -7.83
C THR A 111 10.71 -0.51 -7.77
N ILE A 112 9.77 -1.32 -8.27
CA ILE A 112 9.93 -2.78 -8.37
C ILE A 112 11.04 -3.16 -9.36
N ASN A 113 11.12 -2.49 -10.52
CA ASN A 113 12.18 -2.77 -11.50
C ASN A 113 13.56 -2.40 -10.94
N ASN A 114 13.70 -1.21 -10.33
CA ASN A 114 14.97 -0.80 -9.73
C ASN A 114 15.41 -1.75 -8.59
N ALA A 115 14.47 -2.19 -7.76
CA ALA A 115 14.76 -3.15 -6.68
C ALA A 115 15.22 -4.49 -7.25
N TYR A 116 14.56 -4.98 -8.30
CA TYR A 116 14.97 -6.19 -9.01
C TYR A 116 16.39 -6.06 -9.60
N ASP A 117 16.69 -4.96 -10.27
CA ASP A 117 18.00 -4.71 -10.89
C ASP A 117 19.13 -4.61 -9.86
N ALA A 118 18.86 -4.04 -8.67
CA ALA A 118 19.82 -3.98 -7.57
C ALA A 118 19.95 -5.31 -6.79
N GLY A 119 19.11 -6.31 -7.09
CA GLY A 119 19.11 -7.62 -6.43
C GLY A 119 18.34 -7.67 -5.10
N LEU A 120 17.46 -6.71 -4.85
CA LEU A 120 16.55 -6.67 -3.70
C LEU A 120 15.25 -7.45 -3.99
N GLY A 121 14.65 -8.00 -2.94
CA GLY A 121 13.28 -8.50 -2.99
C GLY A 121 12.26 -7.34 -3.03
N SER A 122 11.04 -7.62 -3.49
CA SER A 122 9.94 -6.66 -3.43
C SER A 122 8.66 -7.30 -2.88
N GLU A 123 8.03 -6.61 -1.94
CA GLU A 123 6.64 -6.80 -1.53
C GLU A 123 5.82 -5.59 -2.02
N ILE A 124 4.51 -5.75 -2.14
CA ILE A 124 3.62 -4.60 -2.43
C ILE A 124 2.57 -4.43 -1.35
N TYR A 125 2.28 -3.18 -1.05
CA TYR A 125 1.18 -2.82 -0.17
C TYR A 125 0.23 -1.85 -0.86
N ILE A 126 -0.98 -1.78 -0.34
CA ILE A 126 -2.00 -0.86 -0.83
C ILE A 126 -2.49 -0.01 0.33
N THR A 127 -2.71 1.27 0.06
CA THR A 127 -3.41 2.16 0.99
C THR A 127 -4.86 2.26 0.50
N PRO A 128 -5.79 1.50 1.09
CA PRO A 128 -7.18 1.50 0.66
C PRO A 128 -7.86 2.84 0.94
N ASN A 129 -8.92 3.11 0.18
CA ASN A 129 -9.86 4.18 0.51
C ASN A 129 -11.28 3.62 0.54
N ILE A 130 -11.81 3.47 1.75
CA ILE A 130 -13.19 3.02 1.98
C ILE A 130 -14.25 4.02 1.50
N ASN A 131 -13.87 5.29 1.37
CA ASN A 131 -14.76 6.36 0.90
C ASN A 131 -14.80 6.49 -0.64
N SER A 132 -14.02 5.67 -1.35
CA SER A 132 -14.07 5.62 -2.82
C SER A 132 -15.37 4.93 -3.30
N THR A 133 -15.70 5.10 -4.58
CA THR A 133 -16.81 4.39 -5.23
C THR A 133 -16.47 2.94 -5.56
N ARG A 134 -15.23 2.49 -5.32
CA ARG A 134 -14.76 1.14 -5.60
C ARG A 134 -14.93 0.28 -4.35
N SER A 135 -15.41 -0.95 -4.53
CA SER A 135 -15.38 -1.93 -3.44
C SER A 135 -13.95 -2.27 -3.03
N GLY A 136 -13.78 -2.96 -1.90
CA GLY A 136 -12.46 -3.43 -1.47
C GLY A 136 -11.84 -4.38 -2.50
N GLY A 137 -12.65 -5.31 -3.01
CA GLY A 137 -12.26 -6.25 -4.06
C GLY A 137 -11.88 -5.54 -5.36
N ASP A 138 -12.59 -4.48 -5.75
CA ASP A 138 -12.22 -3.69 -6.94
C ASP A 138 -10.85 -3.02 -6.79
N GLN A 139 -10.52 -2.55 -5.59
CA GLN A 139 -9.20 -1.95 -5.30
C GLN A 139 -8.07 -2.98 -5.39
N ILE A 140 -8.28 -4.21 -4.89
CA ILE A 140 -7.34 -5.33 -5.06
C ILE A 140 -7.17 -5.68 -6.55
N SER A 141 -8.28 -5.78 -7.27
CA SER A 141 -8.31 -6.17 -8.68
C SER A 141 -7.57 -5.17 -9.57
N LEU A 142 -7.78 -3.87 -9.29
CA LEU A 142 -7.10 -2.80 -9.99
C LEU A 142 -5.58 -2.95 -9.91
N VAL A 143 -5.05 -3.19 -8.71
CA VAL A 143 -3.62 -3.36 -8.48
C VAL A 143 -3.10 -4.63 -9.14
N TYR A 144 -3.76 -5.76 -8.90
CA TYR A 144 -3.35 -7.04 -9.47
C TYR A 144 -3.27 -7.01 -11.00
N GLN A 145 -4.30 -6.48 -11.67
CA GLN A 145 -4.35 -6.39 -13.13
C GLN A 145 -3.25 -5.47 -13.68
N ASN A 146 -3.08 -4.27 -13.11
CA ASN A 146 -2.04 -3.35 -13.57
C ASN A 146 -0.63 -3.93 -13.41
N LEU A 147 -0.34 -4.63 -12.31
CA LEU A 147 0.95 -5.29 -12.12
C LEU A 147 1.13 -6.48 -13.10
N HIS A 148 0.12 -7.32 -13.24
CA HIS A 148 0.16 -8.48 -14.14
C HIS A 148 0.36 -8.07 -15.61
N ASP A 149 -0.39 -7.08 -16.08
CA ASP A 149 -0.31 -6.57 -17.45
C ASP A 149 1.10 -6.02 -17.75
N ASN A 150 1.73 -5.40 -16.75
CA ASN A 150 3.10 -4.88 -16.81
C ASN A 150 4.19 -5.93 -16.46
N GLY A 151 3.87 -7.23 -16.52
CA GLY A 151 4.87 -8.29 -16.41
C GLY A 151 5.35 -8.59 -14.99
N ILE A 152 4.58 -8.20 -13.97
CA ILE A 152 4.89 -8.47 -12.57
C ILE A 152 3.99 -9.60 -12.07
N ASN A 153 4.60 -10.68 -11.56
CA ASN A 153 3.91 -11.81 -10.97
C ASN A 153 3.82 -11.61 -9.45
N VAL A 154 2.65 -11.19 -8.98
CA VAL A 154 2.37 -10.91 -7.57
C VAL A 154 1.97 -12.19 -6.84
N ARG A 155 2.59 -12.45 -5.67
CA ARG A 155 2.33 -13.62 -4.82
C ARG A 155 1.62 -13.26 -3.52
N SER A 156 1.80 -12.05 -3.03
CA SER A 156 1.21 -11.52 -1.80
C SER A 156 0.86 -10.04 -1.94
N ILE A 157 -0.15 -9.60 -1.19
CA ILE A 157 -0.54 -8.18 -1.05
C ILE A 157 -0.69 -7.83 0.43
N TRP A 158 -0.11 -6.70 0.83
CA TRP A 158 -0.30 -6.11 2.16
C TRP A 158 -1.35 -4.99 2.12
N ILE A 159 -2.37 -5.05 2.98
CA ILE A 159 -3.44 -4.06 3.06
C ILE A 159 -3.18 -3.16 4.27
N GLN A 160 -2.98 -1.86 4.04
CA GLN A 160 -2.80 -0.89 5.12
C GLN A 160 -4.13 -0.57 5.80
N VAL A 161 -4.27 -1.03 7.05
CA VAL A 161 -5.40 -0.77 7.94
C VAL A 161 -4.87 0.01 9.14
N THR A 162 -4.59 1.29 8.90
CA THR A 162 -4.03 2.23 9.88
C THR A 162 -4.79 3.55 9.82
N SER A 163 -4.43 4.51 10.67
CA SER A 163 -4.97 5.87 10.67
C SER A 163 -6.50 5.86 10.82
N PRO A 164 -7.04 5.61 12.03
CA PRO A 164 -8.48 5.42 12.25
C PRO A 164 -9.37 6.53 11.69
N SER A 165 -8.85 7.76 11.60
CA SER A 165 -9.52 8.91 10.96
C SER A 165 -9.85 8.68 9.49
N ASN A 166 -9.15 7.81 8.78
CA ASN A 166 -9.40 7.50 7.37
C ASN A 166 -10.51 6.45 7.20
N TRP A 167 -11.03 5.89 8.29
CA TRP A 167 -12.03 4.83 8.30
C TRP A 167 -13.35 5.34 8.86
N GLU A 168 -13.92 6.42 8.32
CA GLU A 168 -15.07 7.09 8.96
C GLU A 168 -16.41 6.33 8.86
N ALA A 169 -16.50 5.27 8.05
CA ALA A 169 -17.70 4.44 7.92
C ALA A 169 -18.08 3.75 9.25
N PRO A 170 -19.33 3.27 9.44
CA PRO A 170 -19.66 2.43 10.59
C PRO A 170 -18.79 1.16 10.66
N MET A 171 -18.43 0.71 11.86
CA MET A 171 -17.54 -0.45 12.05
C MET A 171 -17.92 -1.70 11.24
N PRO A 172 -19.19 -2.14 11.17
CA PRO A 172 -19.55 -3.29 10.34
C PRO A 172 -19.20 -3.09 8.85
N VAL A 173 -19.31 -1.87 8.32
CA VAL A 173 -18.96 -1.54 6.93
C VAL A 173 -17.44 -1.60 6.73
N ARG A 174 -16.65 -1.17 7.71
CA ARG A 174 -15.18 -1.28 7.66
C ARG A 174 -14.73 -2.73 7.61
N ILE A 175 -15.31 -3.58 8.46
CA ILE A 175 -15.01 -5.01 8.51
C ILE A 175 -15.38 -5.68 7.19
N GLU A 176 -16.59 -5.43 6.67
CA GLU A 176 -17.02 -5.96 5.37
C GLU A 176 -16.11 -5.49 4.22
N PHE A 177 -15.71 -4.22 4.22
CA PHE A 177 -14.78 -3.70 3.22
C PHE A 177 -13.42 -4.43 3.26
N ILE A 178 -12.83 -4.62 4.44
CA ILE A 178 -11.58 -5.38 4.62
C ILE A 178 -11.76 -6.84 4.18
N HIS A 179 -12.90 -7.44 4.52
CA HIS A 179 -13.22 -8.81 4.14
C HIS A 179 -13.34 -8.98 2.62
N ASP A 180 -13.99 -8.05 1.92
CA ASP A 180 -14.11 -8.04 0.46
C ASP A 180 -12.72 -7.97 -0.21
N MET A 181 -11.78 -7.18 0.34
CA MET A 181 -10.39 -7.17 -0.14
C MET A 181 -9.71 -8.53 0.02
N ILE A 182 -9.81 -9.12 1.21
CA ILE A 182 -9.19 -10.42 1.53
C ILE A 182 -9.73 -11.53 0.63
N GLN A 183 -11.07 -11.61 0.49
CA GLN A 183 -11.72 -12.59 -0.38
C GLN A 183 -11.27 -12.43 -1.82
N ARG A 184 -11.21 -11.19 -2.35
CA ARG A 184 -10.80 -10.98 -3.73
C ARG A 184 -9.35 -11.39 -3.97
N ALA A 185 -8.45 -11.07 -3.05
CA ALA A 185 -7.05 -11.49 -3.16
C ALA A 185 -6.91 -13.01 -3.18
N GLN A 186 -7.72 -13.74 -2.39
CA GLN A 186 -7.73 -15.21 -2.39
C GLN A 186 -8.26 -15.81 -3.68
N VAL A 187 -9.34 -15.24 -4.25
CA VAL A 187 -9.85 -15.64 -5.57
C VAL A 187 -8.77 -15.48 -6.64
N LEU A 188 -7.89 -14.48 -6.50
CA LEU A 188 -6.75 -14.25 -7.38
C LEU A 188 -5.51 -15.12 -7.05
N GLY A 189 -5.60 -15.99 -6.05
CA GLY A 189 -4.51 -16.89 -5.63
C GLY A 189 -3.37 -16.20 -4.87
N LEU A 190 -3.64 -15.03 -4.27
CA LEU A 190 -2.66 -14.25 -3.54
C LEU A 190 -2.71 -14.57 -2.04
N ALA A 191 -1.55 -14.59 -1.40
CA ALA A 191 -1.49 -14.41 0.04
C ALA A 191 -1.84 -12.98 0.43
N VAL A 192 -2.37 -12.81 1.64
CA VAL A 192 -2.80 -11.51 2.14
C VAL A 192 -2.16 -11.25 3.48
N GLY A 193 -1.68 -10.03 3.67
CA GLY A 193 -1.29 -9.52 4.97
C GLY A 193 -1.99 -8.20 5.30
N ILE A 194 -2.13 -7.90 6.58
CA ILE A 194 -2.62 -6.61 7.08
C ILE A 194 -1.46 -5.84 7.69
N TYR A 195 -1.31 -4.58 7.30
CA TYR A 195 -0.44 -3.62 7.98
C TYR A 195 -1.26 -2.78 8.96
N THR A 196 -1.00 -2.92 10.26
CA THR A 196 -1.79 -2.27 11.33
C THR A 196 -1.01 -2.21 12.67
N SER A 197 -1.58 -1.62 13.72
CA SER A 197 -1.12 -1.80 15.09
C SER A 197 -2.25 -2.36 15.96
N PHE A 198 -1.95 -2.72 17.20
CA PHE A 198 -2.98 -3.09 18.17
C PHE A 198 -4.07 -2.01 18.27
N TYR A 199 -3.66 -0.75 18.40
CA TYR A 199 -4.57 0.38 18.59
C TYR A 199 -5.37 0.67 17.33
N ASP A 200 -4.72 0.73 16.17
CA ASP A 200 -5.41 0.95 14.89
C ASP A 200 -6.44 -0.15 14.64
N TRP A 201 -6.06 -1.41 14.85
CA TRP A 201 -6.97 -2.53 14.65
C TRP A 201 -8.17 -2.47 15.59
N LEU A 202 -7.97 -2.11 16.85
CA LEU A 202 -9.04 -1.97 17.84
C LEU A 202 -10.00 -0.84 17.46
N GLU A 203 -9.49 0.34 17.12
CA GLU A 203 -10.30 1.51 16.75
C GLU A 203 -11.04 1.32 15.43
N ILE A 204 -10.39 0.69 14.44
CA ILE A 204 -10.97 0.51 13.11
C ILE A 204 -12.00 -0.64 13.13
N THR A 205 -11.71 -1.75 13.80
CA THR A 205 -12.50 -2.99 13.65
C THR A 205 -13.20 -3.46 14.92
N GLY A 206 -13.02 -2.77 16.06
CA GLY A 206 -13.48 -3.27 17.35
C GLY A 206 -12.72 -4.51 17.84
N GLY A 207 -11.52 -4.75 17.32
CA GLY A 207 -10.72 -5.93 17.66
C GLY A 207 -11.21 -7.21 16.97
N PHE A 208 -11.72 -7.09 15.75
CA PHE A 208 -12.18 -8.24 14.94
C PHE A 208 -11.16 -9.37 14.96
N ASN A 209 -11.60 -10.61 15.19
CA ASN A 209 -10.72 -11.69 15.63
C ASN A 209 -10.80 -12.98 14.81
N ASN A 210 -11.49 -12.98 13.67
CA ASN A 210 -11.70 -14.20 12.90
C ASN A 210 -11.71 -13.96 11.40
N PHE A 211 -10.70 -14.48 10.69
CA PHE A 211 -10.73 -14.59 9.23
C PHE A 211 -11.04 -16.03 8.83
N SER A 212 -11.69 -16.23 7.68
CA SER A 212 -11.98 -17.56 7.12
C SER A 212 -10.73 -18.30 6.56
N SER A 213 -9.56 -17.71 6.73
CA SER A 213 -8.33 -18.03 5.99
C SER A 213 -7.12 -17.42 6.71
N GLN A 214 -5.92 -17.93 6.44
CA GLN A 214 -4.70 -17.30 6.94
C GLN A 214 -4.51 -15.90 6.36
N VAL A 215 -4.24 -14.93 7.23
CA VAL A 215 -3.88 -13.54 6.89
C VAL A 215 -2.65 -13.19 7.71
N PHE A 216 -1.58 -12.72 7.06
CA PHE A 216 -0.34 -12.34 7.71
C PHE A 216 -0.44 -10.99 8.41
N LEU A 217 0.51 -10.71 9.31
CA LEU A 217 0.55 -9.45 10.05
C LEU A 217 1.87 -8.73 9.84
N TRP A 218 1.78 -7.51 9.33
CA TRP A 218 2.82 -6.51 9.40
C TRP A 218 2.38 -5.52 10.48
N TYR A 219 2.91 -5.64 11.69
CA TYR A 219 2.53 -4.71 12.76
C TYR A 219 3.49 -3.53 12.82
N TRP A 220 3.01 -2.34 13.16
CA TRP A 220 3.89 -1.23 13.51
C TRP A 220 3.94 -1.03 15.02
N HIS A 221 5.14 -0.81 15.54
CA HIS A 221 5.39 -0.41 16.92
C HIS A 221 6.63 0.47 16.96
N VAL A 222 6.42 1.76 17.21
CA VAL A 222 7.46 2.79 17.35
C VAL A 222 7.18 3.62 18.61
N LEU A 223 8.19 4.27 19.16
CA LEU A 223 8.06 5.21 20.27
C LEU A 223 7.80 6.65 19.80
N GLY A 224 8.04 6.93 18.53
CA GLY A 224 7.86 8.23 17.91
C GLY A 224 8.31 8.24 16.46
N ILE A 225 8.38 9.45 15.90
CA ILE A 225 8.89 9.72 14.55
C ILE A 225 10.39 10.03 14.63
N GLY A 226 11.15 9.60 13.63
CA GLY A 226 12.60 9.79 13.54
C GLY A 226 13.40 8.72 14.28
N ALA A 227 14.73 8.82 14.19
CA ALA A 227 15.65 7.78 14.67
C ALA A 227 15.54 7.52 16.19
N ASP A 228 15.27 8.55 16.98
CA ASP A 228 15.05 8.41 18.43
C ASP A 228 13.74 7.69 18.78
N GLY A 229 12.84 7.53 17.81
CA GLY A 229 11.56 6.84 17.93
C GLY A 229 11.62 5.34 17.63
N GLU A 230 12.77 4.80 17.23
CA GLU A 230 12.89 3.39 16.89
C GLU A 230 12.64 2.46 18.09
N THR A 231 12.02 1.31 17.81
CA THR A 231 12.02 0.18 18.74
C THR A 231 13.00 -0.90 18.30
N ILE A 232 13.32 -1.83 19.19
CA ILE A 232 14.24 -2.94 18.88
C ILE A 232 13.75 -3.69 17.62
N PRO A 233 14.58 -3.88 16.59
CA PRO A 233 14.19 -4.51 15.33
C PRO A 233 14.12 -6.04 15.46
N THR A 234 13.27 -6.53 16.36
CA THR A 234 12.91 -7.95 16.50
C THR A 234 11.40 -8.11 16.60
N LEU A 235 10.91 -9.34 16.41
CA LEU A 235 9.49 -9.68 16.58
C LEU A 235 9.14 -10.09 18.03
N GLU A 236 10.09 -10.03 18.97
CA GLU A 236 9.94 -10.54 20.34
C GLU A 236 8.98 -9.71 21.21
N ASP A 237 8.78 -8.45 20.83
CA ASP A 237 7.84 -7.55 21.48
C ASP A 237 6.39 -7.77 21.02
N PHE A 238 6.15 -8.63 20.03
CA PHE A 238 4.81 -8.94 19.57
C PHE A 238 3.93 -9.45 20.72
N ARG A 239 2.68 -8.97 20.76
CA ARG A 239 1.64 -9.44 21.67
C ARG A 239 0.41 -9.81 20.84
N PRO A 240 -0.25 -10.97 21.07
CA PRO A 240 -1.41 -11.37 20.29
C PRO A 240 -2.54 -10.35 20.33
N PHE A 241 -3.10 -10.05 19.15
CA PHE A 241 -4.30 -9.21 19.01
C PHE A 241 -5.07 -9.57 17.74
N GLY A 242 -6.37 -9.25 17.73
CA GLY A 242 -7.27 -9.66 16.66
C GLY A 242 -7.15 -11.18 16.40
N PRO A 243 -7.03 -11.61 15.12
CA PRO A 243 -6.85 -13.02 14.77
C PRO A 243 -5.39 -13.51 14.91
N TRP A 244 -4.42 -12.62 15.12
CA TRP A 244 -3.00 -12.98 15.00
C TRP A 244 -2.40 -13.48 16.32
N LYS A 245 -1.65 -14.59 16.22
CA LYS A 245 -0.86 -15.17 17.33
C LYS A 245 0.64 -14.95 17.16
N GLN A 246 1.06 -14.40 16.03
CA GLN A 246 2.44 -14.02 15.72
C GLN A 246 2.45 -12.86 14.71
N GLY A 247 3.48 -12.03 14.75
CA GLY A 247 3.80 -11.08 13.68
C GLY A 247 4.62 -11.75 12.58
N THR A 248 4.42 -11.32 11.34
CA THR A 248 5.25 -11.72 10.18
C THR A 248 6.35 -10.68 9.94
N ILE A 249 5.97 -9.41 10.00
CA ILE A 249 6.85 -8.24 9.83
C ILE A 249 6.55 -7.25 10.96
N LYS A 250 7.56 -6.51 11.37
CA LYS A 250 7.42 -5.35 12.25
C LYS A 250 7.97 -4.12 11.54
N GLN A 251 7.21 -3.03 11.51
CA GLN A 251 7.76 -1.69 11.29
C GLN A 251 8.26 -1.15 12.63
N PHE A 252 9.56 -0.88 12.71
CA PHE A 252 10.24 -0.51 13.95
C PHE A 252 10.79 0.92 13.95
N GLY A 253 10.84 1.59 12.79
CA GLY A 253 11.26 2.98 12.61
C GLY A 253 10.42 3.69 11.55
N GLN A 254 10.22 5.01 11.70
CA GLN A 254 9.34 5.81 10.84
C GLN A 254 9.91 7.19 10.55
N VAL A 255 9.77 7.65 9.30
CA VAL A 255 10.21 8.97 8.81
C VAL A 255 11.69 9.21 9.13
N GLU A 256 12.54 8.35 8.59
CA GLU A 256 13.99 8.44 8.74
C GLU A 256 14.66 8.63 7.40
N LYS A 257 15.80 9.32 7.41
CA LYS A 257 16.58 9.56 6.20
C LYS A 257 17.56 8.42 5.98
N LEU A 258 17.45 7.75 4.85
CA LEU A 258 18.33 6.65 4.44
C LEU A 258 18.57 6.75 2.94
N CYS A 259 19.83 6.70 2.51
CA CYS A 259 20.17 6.82 1.08
C CYS A 259 19.59 8.08 0.41
N GLY A 260 19.45 9.18 1.16
CA GLY A 260 18.82 10.41 0.67
C GLY A 260 17.29 10.37 0.56
N MET A 261 16.66 9.22 0.83
CA MET A 261 15.22 9.02 0.85
C MET A 261 14.66 9.14 2.27
N ILE A 262 13.38 9.51 2.40
CA ILE A 262 12.63 9.39 3.65
C ILE A 262 11.86 8.08 3.61
N VAL A 263 12.14 7.18 4.53
CA VAL A 263 11.59 5.82 4.56
C VAL A 263 11.08 5.46 5.95
N ASN A 264 10.25 4.43 6.02
CA ASN A 264 10.01 3.69 7.26
C ASN A 264 10.71 2.34 7.17
N ARG A 265 11.13 1.82 8.32
CA ARG A 265 12.04 0.67 8.43
C ARG A 265 11.35 -0.52 9.06
N ASN A 266 11.64 -1.69 8.51
CA ASN A 266 10.95 -2.93 8.81
C ASN A 266 11.93 -4.07 9.04
N VAL A 267 11.52 -5.04 9.87
CA VAL A 267 12.22 -6.30 10.11
C VAL A 267 11.27 -7.48 9.97
N TYR A 268 11.76 -8.59 9.44
CA TYR A 268 10.98 -9.82 9.27
C TYR A 268 11.86 -11.07 9.36
N GLY A 269 11.26 -12.21 9.71
CA GLY A 269 11.96 -13.50 9.77
C GLY A 269 12.19 -14.11 8.39
N ILE A 270 13.35 -14.75 8.16
CA ILE A 270 13.76 -15.27 6.83
C ILE A 270 13.43 -16.75 6.60
N LEU A 271 12.61 -17.38 7.45
CA LEU A 271 12.25 -18.79 7.29
C LEU A 271 11.68 -19.03 5.87
N ASN A 272 12.46 -19.72 5.04
CA ASN A 272 12.16 -20.16 3.67
C ASN A 272 11.85 -19.10 2.59
N GLN A 273 12.44 -17.91 2.63
CA GLN A 273 12.17 -16.91 1.58
C GLN A 273 12.89 -17.23 0.25
N GLN A 274 12.11 -17.21 -0.85
CA GLN A 274 12.65 -17.16 -2.21
C GLN A 274 12.76 -15.69 -2.64
N LYS A 275 13.99 -15.23 -2.93
CA LYS A 275 14.26 -13.90 -3.51
C LYS A 275 13.44 -13.66 -4.78
N SER A 276 13.21 -12.39 -5.13
CA SER A 276 12.69 -12.01 -6.44
C SER A 276 13.53 -12.66 -7.54
N LYS A 277 12.86 -13.37 -8.44
CA LYS A 277 13.44 -14.15 -9.52
C LYS A 277 12.56 -14.01 -10.75
N ILE A 278 13.16 -14.13 -11.93
CA ILE A 278 12.41 -14.34 -13.16
C ILE A 278 11.70 -15.69 -13.06
N ILE A 279 10.39 -15.69 -13.31
CA ILE A 279 9.61 -16.91 -13.47
C ILE A 279 9.23 -17.04 -14.95
N HIS A 280 9.43 -18.23 -15.51
CA HIS A 280 8.97 -18.59 -16.84
C HIS A 280 7.58 -19.21 -16.73
N ILE A 281 6.58 -18.62 -17.39
CA ILE A 281 5.21 -19.16 -17.43
C ILE A 281 4.93 -19.67 -18.86
N PRO A 282 4.69 -20.99 -19.05
CA PRO A 282 4.32 -21.53 -20.36
C PRO A 282 2.90 -21.08 -20.72
N SER A 283 2.75 -20.33 -21.81
CA SER A 283 1.43 -20.01 -22.38
C SER A 283 1.01 -21.07 -23.39
N GLY A 284 -0.20 -21.63 -23.21
CA GLY A 284 -0.78 -22.66 -24.07
C GLY A 284 -1.28 -22.12 -25.42
N ASN A 285 -0.34 -21.66 -26.26
CA ASN A 285 -0.37 -21.70 -27.73
C ASN A 285 0.77 -20.80 -28.27
N SER A 286 1.74 -21.43 -28.94
CA SER A 286 2.91 -20.85 -29.65
C SER A 286 3.77 -19.82 -28.88
N HIS A 287 4.88 -20.31 -28.31
CA HIS A 287 6.20 -19.66 -28.17
C HIS A 287 6.26 -18.14 -27.90
N ILE A 288 5.68 -17.67 -26.79
CA ILE A 288 6.19 -16.49 -26.08
C ILE A 288 6.26 -16.86 -24.60
N GLU A 289 7.45 -17.20 -24.11
CA GLU A 289 7.73 -17.24 -22.68
C GLU A 289 7.77 -15.78 -22.20
N LYS A 290 6.79 -15.36 -21.39
CA LYS A 290 6.82 -14.03 -20.76
C LYS A 290 7.61 -14.16 -19.45
N GLU A 291 8.84 -13.64 -19.45
CA GLU A 291 9.59 -13.44 -18.22
C GLU A 291 8.84 -12.45 -17.33
N MET A 292 8.55 -12.84 -16.09
CA MET A 292 7.88 -11.96 -15.13
C MET A 292 8.73 -11.76 -13.88
N ILE A 293 8.83 -10.52 -13.41
CA ILE A 293 9.45 -10.20 -12.12
C ILE A 293 8.52 -10.72 -11.03
N ARG A 294 9.04 -11.58 -10.15
CA ARG A 294 8.30 -12.05 -8.98
C ARG A 294 8.33 -10.99 -7.86
N VAL A 295 7.14 -10.65 -7.39
CA VAL A 295 6.90 -9.81 -6.21
C VAL A 295 6.10 -10.60 -5.19
N GLY A 296 6.46 -10.51 -3.92
CA GLY A 296 5.80 -11.23 -2.85
C GLY A 296 6.43 -12.57 -2.50
N GLY A 297 6.41 -12.91 -1.23
CA GLY A 297 7.07 -14.10 -0.67
C GLY A 297 7.24 -14.08 0.84
N ILE A 298 7.21 -12.91 1.47
CA ILE A 298 7.42 -12.77 2.90
C ILE A 298 6.20 -13.33 3.66
N GLY A 299 6.44 -14.32 4.52
CA GLY A 299 5.41 -15.01 5.29
C GLY A 299 4.84 -16.27 4.63
N LEU A 300 5.16 -16.52 3.35
CA LEU A 300 4.73 -17.70 2.59
C LEU A 300 5.56 -18.96 2.87
#